data_AF-A0A969ULQ0-F1
#
_entry.id   AF-A0A969ULQ0-F1
#
_cell.length_a   1.000
_cell.length_b   1.000
_cell.length_c   1.000
_cell.angle_alpha   90.00
_cell.angle_beta   90.00
_cell.angle_gamma   90.00
#
_symmetry.space_group_name_H-M   'P 1'
#
loop_
_entity.id
_entity.type
_entity.pdbx_description
1 polymer ?
#
loop_
_entity_poly.entity_id
_entity_poly.type
_entity_poly.pdbx_seq_one_letter_code
_entity_poly.pdbx_strand_id
1 'polypeptide(L)'
;MAELYITSQELIKTLRISSQELINTEKFFDSVPDDEWELIEGKDYRVVIQSSGLREYTAAGAYTIARYLEANRKSGLWGLIKEWFLHTKQDIRRAFIKKKVLDNCSSLIKRNNLFFISQSDLVVIFGTKLHYLNKMAEHTQGTQYALIQGQDYDVFADDGRRYYSLEGIYKLSLAFNECQSKRNRKEWCKEVGEVVEPQVQDIVSQIEKREKSIQKSMDNAKRRDRKTCQVTEQKPNKVDNFKLAAHHLYSRNEYPHLADVENNLITLSCDVHERFHQTHMGGYNKPCTIDDFINFVEKYYPTNTKLVIWLKDQKLKLGNQQPEDGRKPHVLYLPFNRVS
;
A
#
# COMPACT_ATOMS: atom_id res chain seq x y z
N MET A 1 -17.45 0.02 14.67
CA MET A 1 -16.03 0.37 14.44
C MET A 1 -15.23 -0.49 15.39
N ALA A 2 -14.08 -1.04 14.99
CA ALA A 2 -13.22 -1.76 15.94
C ALA A 2 -12.87 -0.82 17.09
N GLU A 3 -13.10 -1.26 18.32
CA GLU A 3 -12.77 -0.49 19.51
C GLU A 3 -11.26 -0.61 19.74
N LEU A 4 -10.58 0.53 19.76
CA LEU A 4 -9.14 0.57 19.98
C LEU A 4 -8.89 0.59 21.48
N TYR A 5 -8.09 -0.36 21.92
CA TYR A 5 -7.66 -0.49 23.31
C TYR A 5 -6.28 0.13 23.48
N ILE A 6 -6.10 0.84 24.59
CA ILE A 6 -4.90 1.53 25.03
C ILE A 6 -4.12 0.58 25.92
N THR A 7 -2.86 0.34 25.62
CA THR A 7 -2.05 -0.52 26.49
C THR A 7 -1.69 0.18 27.79
N SER A 8 -1.51 -0.60 28.86
CA SER A 8 -1.00 -0.10 30.14
C SER A 8 0.33 0.65 29.99
N GLN A 9 1.23 0.19 29.11
CA GLN A 9 2.51 0.87 28.84
C GLN A 9 2.32 2.25 28.20
N GLU A 10 1.42 2.35 27.21
CA GLU A 10 1.09 3.63 26.58
C GLU A 10 0.43 4.58 27.58
N LEU A 11 -0.48 4.07 28.42
CA LEU A 11 -1.15 4.88 29.45
C LEU A 11 -0.15 5.43 30.48
N ILE A 12 0.76 4.60 31.00
CA ILE A 12 1.85 4.99 31.91
C ILE A 12 2.68 6.12 31.32
N LYS A 13 3.13 5.95 30.06
CA LYS A 13 3.95 6.94 29.35
C LYS A 13 3.21 8.26 29.17
N THR A 14 1.94 8.21 28.79
CA THR A 14 1.10 9.40 28.55
C THR A 14 0.83 10.16 29.85
N LEU A 15 0.48 9.44 30.91
CA LEU A 15 0.19 10.02 32.22
C LEU A 15 1.45 10.45 32.96
N ARG A 16 2.64 10.07 32.47
CA ARG A 16 3.94 10.30 33.12
C ARG A 16 3.95 9.79 34.57
N ILE A 17 3.31 8.64 34.78
CA ILE A 17 3.30 7.91 36.05
C ILE A 17 4.22 6.69 35.93
N SER A 18 4.60 6.10 37.07
CA SER A 18 5.26 4.80 37.12
C SER A 18 4.26 3.66 36.94
N SER A 19 4.76 2.48 36.58
CA SER A 19 3.95 1.26 36.55
C SER A 19 3.31 0.95 37.90
N GLN A 20 4.02 1.23 39.01
CA GLN A 20 3.49 1.00 40.36
C GLN A 20 2.30 1.92 40.68
N GLU A 21 2.33 3.16 40.22
CA GLU A 21 1.23 4.11 40.39
C GLU A 21 -0.02 3.68 39.61
N LEU A 22 0.15 3.18 38.38
CA LEU A 22 -0.97 2.62 37.62
C LEU A 22 -1.55 1.40 38.35
N ILE A 23 -0.71 0.46 38.79
CA ILE A 23 -1.15 -0.74 39.54
C ILE A 23 -1.89 -0.35 40.83
N ASN A 24 -1.39 0.63 41.58
CA ASN A 24 -2.05 1.09 42.81
C ASN A 24 -3.41 1.73 42.52
N THR A 25 -3.52 2.44 41.40
CA THR A 25 -4.76 3.05 40.92
C THR A 25 -5.78 1.99 40.49
N GLU A 26 -5.35 1.00 39.71
CA GLU A 26 -6.18 -0.16 39.34
C GLU A 26 -6.70 -0.91 40.57
N LYS A 27 -5.83 -1.21 41.53
CA LYS A 27 -6.21 -1.85 42.80
C LYS A 27 -7.21 -1.05 43.60
N PHE A 28 -7.12 0.29 43.57
CA PHE A 28 -8.09 1.15 44.23
C PHE A 28 -9.48 0.96 43.62
N PHE A 29 -9.60 1.06 42.28
CA PHE A 29 -10.86 0.80 41.57
C PHE A 29 -11.42 -0.59 41.85
N ASP A 30 -10.56 -1.62 41.88
CA ASP A 30 -11.00 -2.99 42.16
C ASP A 30 -11.46 -3.19 43.61
N SER A 31 -10.97 -2.36 44.54
CA SER A 31 -11.27 -2.50 45.97
C SER A 31 -12.56 -1.80 46.41
N VAL A 32 -13.11 -0.90 45.58
CA VAL A 32 -14.33 -0.14 45.88
C VAL A 32 -15.31 -0.27 44.71
N PRO A 33 -16.20 -1.28 44.74
CA PRO A 33 -17.12 -1.57 43.62
C PRO A 33 -18.13 -0.44 43.30
N ASP A 34 -18.41 0.44 44.25
CA ASP A 34 -19.37 1.57 44.16
C ASP A 34 -18.67 2.95 44.36
N ASP A 35 -17.43 3.10 43.91
CA ASP A 35 -16.75 4.41 43.89
C ASP A 35 -17.40 5.36 42.87
N GLU A 36 -17.30 6.68 43.10
CA GLU A 36 -17.75 7.73 42.18
C GLU A 36 -17.11 7.59 40.78
N TRP A 37 -15.95 6.98 40.71
CA TRP A 37 -15.15 6.78 39.52
C TRP A 37 -15.28 5.33 39.01
N GLU A 38 -16.46 4.92 38.54
CA GLU A 38 -16.67 3.55 38.00
C GLU A 38 -15.66 3.19 36.87
N LEU A 39 -14.95 2.07 37.01
CA LEU A 39 -14.07 1.51 35.99
C LEU A 39 -14.44 0.02 35.75
N ILE A 40 -15.14 -0.28 34.66
CA ILE A 40 -15.82 -1.58 34.46
C ILE A 40 -15.16 -2.43 33.36
N GLU A 41 -14.90 -3.70 33.65
CA GLU A 41 -14.39 -4.65 32.65
C GLU A 41 -15.41 -4.89 31.51
N GLY A 42 -14.95 -4.90 30.26
CA GLY A 42 -15.77 -5.02 29.06
C GLY A 42 -16.39 -3.71 28.56
N LYS A 43 -16.26 -2.62 29.33
CA LYS A 43 -16.72 -1.27 28.97
C LYS A 43 -15.58 -0.25 28.98
N ASP A 44 -14.81 -0.23 30.05
CA ASP A 44 -13.76 0.75 30.30
C ASP A 44 -12.36 0.14 30.14
N TYR A 45 -12.23 -1.16 30.38
CA TYR A 45 -11.00 -1.90 30.14
C TYR A 45 -11.29 -3.37 29.81
N ARG A 46 -10.26 -4.09 29.35
CA ARG A 46 -10.26 -5.56 29.24
C ARG A 46 -9.00 -6.12 29.86
N VAL A 47 -9.09 -7.32 30.43
CA VAL A 47 -7.92 -8.05 30.90
C VAL A 47 -7.36 -8.88 29.74
N VAL A 48 -6.12 -8.58 29.33
CA VAL A 48 -5.46 -9.26 28.20
C VAL A 48 -4.72 -10.51 28.68
N ILE A 49 -4.19 -10.48 29.90
CA ILE A 49 -3.50 -11.62 30.52
C ILE A 49 -4.06 -11.83 31.93
N GLN A 50 -4.88 -12.88 32.10
CA GLN A 50 -5.55 -13.16 33.37
C GLN A 50 -4.57 -13.44 34.52
N SER A 51 -3.43 -14.09 34.25
CA SER A 51 -2.46 -14.47 35.29
C SER A 51 -1.70 -13.29 35.89
N SER A 52 -1.51 -12.20 35.13
CA SER A 52 -0.83 -10.98 35.59
C SER A 52 -1.79 -9.83 35.87
N GLY A 53 -3.07 -9.97 35.51
CA GLY A 53 -4.06 -8.90 35.58
C GLY A 53 -3.78 -7.75 34.61
N LEU A 54 -2.98 -7.96 33.55
CA LEU A 54 -2.60 -6.91 32.61
C LEU A 54 -3.84 -6.38 31.86
N ARG A 55 -4.07 -5.07 31.96
CA ARG A 55 -5.22 -4.39 31.36
C ARG A 55 -4.86 -3.63 30.09
N GLU A 56 -5.83 -3.54 29.19
CA GLU A 56 -5.89 -2.49 28.19
C GLU A 56 -7.20 -1.72 28.33
N TYR A 57 -7.17 -0.43 28.00
CA TYR A 57 -8.21 0.52 28.34
C TYR A 57 -8.95 1.00 27.10
N THR A 58 -10.27 1.15 27.19
CA THR A 58 -10.98 1.96 26.20
C THR A 58 -10.65 3.44 26.42
N ALA A 59 -11.07 4.30 25.50
CA ALA A 59 -10.88 5.73 25.67
C ALA A 59 -11.57 6.28 26.93
N ALA A 60 -12.73 5.71 27.29
CA ALA A 60 -13.46 6.05 28.50
C ALA A 60 -12.71 5.60 29.76
N GLY A 61 -12.18 4.37 29.80
CA GLY A 61 -11.45 3.90 30.99
C GLY A 61 -10.14 4.63 31.24
N ALA A 62 -9.36 4.90 30.19
CA ALA A 62 -8.15 5.71 30.32
C ALA A 62 -8.44 7.15 30.76
N TYR A 63 -9.59 7.70 30.37
CA TYR A 63 -10.09 8.99 30.85
C TYR A 63 -10.47 8.96 32.34
N THR A 64 -11.13 7.89 32.80
CA THR A 64 -11.48 7.72 34.23
C THR A 64 -10.22 7.67 35.10
N ILE A 65 -9.22 6.88 34.72
CA ILE A 65 -7.93 6.78 35.44
C ILE A 65 -7.24 8.14 35.52
N ALA A 66 -7.21 8.87 34.40
CA ALA A 66 -6.66 10.20 34.32
C ALA A 66 -7.31 11.20 35.29
N ARG A 67 -8.64 11.19 35.35
CA ARG A 67 -9.43 12.07 36.22
C ARG A 67 -9.24 11.74 37.69
N TYR A 68 -9.19 10.45 38.03
CA TYR A 68 -8.89 10.01 39.39
C TYR A 68 -7.49 10.49 39.83
N LEU A 69 -6.48 10.33 38.98
CA LEU A 69 -5.13 10.80 39.27
C LEU A 69 -5.06 12.33 39.40
N GLU A 70 -5.81 13.08 38.61
CA GLU A 70 -5.91 14.55 38.69
C GLU A 70 -6.66 15.03 39.95
N ALA A 71 -7.74 14.35 40.34
CA ALA A 71 -8.46 14.69 41.58
C ALA A 71 -7.58 14.47 42.82
N ASN A 72 -6.71 13.46 42.76
CA ASN A 72 -5.81 13.07 43.85
C ASN A 72 -4.40 13.67 43.73
N ARG A 73 -4.10 14.43 42.65
CA ARG A 73 -2.83 15.17 42.46
C ARG A 73 -3.08 16.61 42.02
N LYS A 74 -2.42 17.57 42.67
CA LYS A 74 -2.50 19.00 42.30
C LYS A 74 -1.76 19.37 40.99
N SER A 75 -1.91 18.65 39.86
CA SER A 75 -1.30 19.10 38.59
C SER A 75 -1.93 18.59 37.27
N GLY A 76 -1.73 19.40 36.23
CA GLY A 76 -2.30 19.40 34.87
C GLY A 76 -2.08 18.19 33.96
N LEU A 77 -2.35 16.98 34.44
CA LEU A 77 -2.36 15.75 33.64
C LEU A 77 -3.43 15.78 32.54
N TRP A 78 -4.57 16.44 32.78
CA TRP A 78 -5.69 16.53 31.83
C TRP A 78 -5.32 17.00 30.42
N GLY A 79 -4.41 17.98 30.32
CA GLY A 79 -3.92 18.46 29.03
C GLY A 79 -3.24 17.35 28.22
N LEU A 80 -2.41 16.53 28.88
CA LEU A 80 -1.63 15.47 28.26
C LEU A 80 -2.53 14.34 27.74
N ILE A 81 -3.53 13.90 28.51
CA ILE A 81 -4.48 12.86 28.09
C ILE A 81 -5.32 13.33 26.91
N LYS A 82 -5.89 14.54 27.00
CA LYS A 82 -6.73 15.09 25.93
C LYS A 82 -5.93 15.24 24.65
N GLU A 83 -4.71 15.76 24.74
CA GLU A 83 -3.80 15.89 23.60
C GLU A 83 -3.43 14.52 23.02
N TRP A 84 -3.09 13.56 23.87
CA TRP A 84 -2.74 12.21 23.44
C TRP A 84 -3.90 11.46 22.78
N PHE A 85 -5.12 11.52 23.32
CA PHE A 85 -6.31 10.96 22.67
C PHE A 85 -6.57 11.59 21.29
N LEU A 86 -6.35 12.90 21.17
CA LEU A 86 -6.47 13.60 19.90
C LEU A 86 -5.40 13.11 18.91
N HIS A 87 -4.14 12.97 19.36
CA HIS A 87 -3.03 12.44 18.55
C HIS A 87 -3.25 10.99 18.15
N THR A 88 -3.61 10.09 19.07
CA THR A 88 -3.91 8.69 18.77
C THR A 88 -5.08 8.56 17.79
N LYS A 89 -6.15 9.34 17.99
CA LYS A 89 -7.28 9.39 17.03
C LYS A 89 -6.82 9.88 15.66
N GLN A 90 -5.94 10.89 15.61
CA GLN A 90 -5.33 11.40 14.40
C GLN A 90 -4.44 10.36 13.72
N ASP A 91 -3.55 9.68 14.44
CA ASP A 91 -2.66 8.65 13.90
C ASP A 91 -3.42 7.47 13.31
N ILE A 92 -4.48 7.03 13.99
CA ILE A 92 -5.37 5.97 13.49
C ILE A 92 -6.05 6.42 12.20
N ARG A 93 -6.61 7.63 12.18
CA ARG A 93 -7.26 8.16 10.99
C ARG A 93 -6.27 8.31 9.83
N ARG A 94 -5.07 8.83 10.09
CA ARG A 94 -3.98 8.89 9.12
C ARG A 94 -3.61 7.50 8.61
N ALA A 95 -3.52 6.48 9.47
CA ALA A 95 -3.27 5.10 9.04
C ALA A 95 -4.39 4.55 8.14
N PHE A 96 -5.66 4.83 8.45
CA PHE A 96 -6.79 4.49 7.57
C PHE A 96 -6.73 5.24 6.24
N ILE A 97 -6.35 6.52 6.24
CA ILE A 97 -6.16 7.29 5.01
C ILE A 97 -5.01 6.70 4.18
N LYS A 98 -3.85 6.40 4.80
CA LYS A 98 -2.71 5.75 4.15
C LYS A 98 -3.11 4.44 3.47
N LYS A 99 -3.83 3.57 4.21
CA LYS A 99 -4.39 2.34 3.66
C LYS A 99 -5.32 2.62 2.49
N LYS A 100 -6.20 3.61 2.61
CA LYS A 100 -7.15 3.94 1.54
C LYS A 100 -6.47 4.46 0.28
N VAL A 101 -5.38 5.22 0.43
CA VAL A 101 -4.51 5.63 -0.69
C VAL A 101 -3.84 4.41 -1.30
N LEU A 102 -3.23 3.52 -0.50
CA LEU A 102 -2.62 2.28 -0.99
C LEU A 102 -3.61 1.42 -1.79
N ASP A 103 -4.82 1.25 -1.28
CA ASP A 103 -5.85 0.40 -1.89
C ASP A 103 -6.54 1.06 -3.11
N ASN A 104 -6.44 2.39 -3.28
CA ASN A 104 -7.23 3.15 -4.27
C ASN A 104 -6.41 4.22 -4.99
N CYS A 105 -5.17 3.91 -5.35
CA CYS A 105 -4.31 4.78 -6.15
C CYS A 105 -3.81 4.08 -7.43
N SER A 106 -4.60 3.14 -7.97
CA SER A 106 -4.29 2.39 -9.20
C SER A 106 -4.13 3.29 -10.45
N SER A 107 -4.64 4.52 -10.40
CA SER A 107 -4.50 5.51 -11.46
C SER A 107 -3.24 6.38 -11.37
N LEU A 108 -2.40 6.17 -10.36
CA LEU A 108 -1.18 6.97 -10.16
C LEU A 108 -0.32 7.04 -11.42
N ILE A 109 0.08 8.25 -11.78
CA ILE A 109 0.95 8.51 -12.93
C ILE A 109 1.76 9.78 -12.72
N LYS A 110 3.00 9.79 -13.19
CA LYS A 110 3.87 10.96 -13.21
C LYS A 110 3.81 11.62 -14.59
N ARG A 111 3.56 12.92 -14.65
CA ARG A 111 3.63 13.75 -15.87
C ARG A 111 4.20 15.10 -15.52
N ASN A 112 5.08 15.66 -16.35
CA ASN A 112 5.70 16.97 -16.12
C ASN A 112 6.30 17.11 -14.71
N ASN A 113 6.98 16.07 -14.22
CA ASN A 113 7.53 15.98 -12.85
C ASN A 113 6.52 16.05 -11.69
N LEU A 114 5.21 15.95 -11.96
CA LEU A 114 4.16 15.91 -10.95
C LEU A 114 3.48 14.55 -10.93
N PHE A 115 3.10 14.09 -9.75
CA PHE A 115 2.27 12.91 -9.57
C PHE A 115 0.80 13.27 -9.61
N PHE A 116 0.04 12.50 -10.37
CA PHE A 116 -1.38 12.69 -10.63
C PHE A 116 -2.18 11.44 -10.25
N ILE A 117 -3.37 11.67 -9.69
CA ILE A 117 -4.33 10.63 -9.31
C ILE A 117 -5.68 10.96 -9.95
N SER A 118 -6.34 9.96 -10.52
CA SER A 118 -7.63 10.14 -11.18
C SER A 118 -8.71 10.60 -10.20
N GLN A 119 -9.68 11.31 -10.73
CA GLN A 119 -10.86 11.73 -9.98
C GLN A 119 -11.61 10.56 -9.32
N SER A 120 -11.70 9.40 -9.99
CA SER A 120 -12.38 8.22 -9.45
C SER A 120 -11.69 7.68 -8.20
N ASP A 121 -10.37 7.63 -8.19
CA ASP A 121 -9.58 7.20 -7.03
C ASP A 121 -9.74 8.20 -5.87
N LEU A 122 -9.74 9.51 -6.17
CA LEU A 122 -9.94 10.55 -5.15
C LEU A 122 -11.33 10.54 -4.52
N VAL A 123 -12.38 10.22 -5.28
CA VAL A 123 -13.73 10.04 -4.71
C VAL A 123 -13.69 9.00 -3.59
N VAL A 124 -12.96 7.90 -3.79
CA VAL A 124 -12.79 6.86 -2.77
C VAL A 124 -11.89 7.34 -1.64
N ILE A 125 -10.72 7.92 -1.91
CA ILE A 125 -9.77 8.40 -0.88
C ILE A 125 -10.43 9.42 0.05
N PHE A 126 -11.09 10.44 -0.50
CA PHE A 126 -11.88 11.39 0.30
C PHE A 126 -13.11 10.74 0.95
N GLY A 127 -13.62 9.63 0.41
CA GLY A 127 -14.85 8.98 0.88
C GLY A 127 -16.07 9.83 0.60
N THR A 128 -16.15 10.37 -0.61
CA THR A 128 -17.19 11.31 -1.06
C THR A 128 -17.93 10.76 -2.29
N LYS A 129 -18.73 11.59 -2.96
CA LYS A 129 -19.33 11.29 -4.26
C LYS A 129 -18.74 12.23 -5.32
N LEU A 130 -18.74 11.80 -6.58
CA LEU A 130 -18.20 12.57 -7.71
C LEU A 130 -18.72 14.02 -7.77
N HIS A 131 -20.04 14.21 -7.67
CA HIS A 131 -20.64 15.55 -7.72
C HIS A 131 -20.17 16.46 -6.56
N TYR A 132 -19.93 15.91 -5.37
CA TYR A 132 -19.41 16.69 -4.24
C TYR A 132 -17.93 17.06 -4.45
N LEU A 133 -17.13 16.16 -5.02
CA LEU A 133 -15.75 16.47 -5.37
C LEU A 133 -15.69 17.59 -6.42
N ASN A 134 -16.56 17.55 -7.44
CA ASN A 134 -16.69 18.64 -8.42
C ASN A 134 -17.09 19.95 -7.76
N LYS A 135 -18.08 19.93 -6.86
CA LYS A 135 -18.50 21.12 -6.11
C LYS A 135 -17.36 21.72 -5.29
N MET A 136 -16.50 20.91 -4.69
CA MET A 136 -15.32 21.43 -3.98
C MET A 136 -14.30 22.03 -4.94
N ALA A 137 -14.07 21.40 -6.10
CA ALA A 137 -13.22 21.96 -7.14
C ALA A 137 -13.74 23.32 -7.63
N GLU A 138 -15.05 23.46 -7.84
CA GLU A 138 -15.71 24.73 -8.17
C GLU A 138 -15.56 25.76 -7.04
N HIS A 139 -15.77 25.35 -5.79
CA HIS A 139 -15.58 26.21 -4.62
C HIS A 139 -14.17 26.80 -4.56
N THR A 140 -13.13 26.02 -4.89
CA THR A 140 -11.74 26.54 -4.87
C THR A 140 -11.56 27.78 -5.73
N GLN A 141 -12.31 27.93 -6.84
CA GLN A 141 -12.17 29.05 -7.77
C GLN A 141 -12.49 30.41 -7.12
N GLY A 142 -13.32 30.41 -6.07
CA GLY A 142 -13.66 31.61 -5.29
C GLY A 142 -12.75 31.85 -4.08
N THR A 143 -11.63 31.13 -3.96
CA THR A 143 -10.75 31.15 -2.78
C THR A 143 -9.32 31.53 -3.16
N GLN A 144 -8.48 31.78 -2.16
CA GLN A 144 -7.05 32.03 -2.34
C GLN A 144 -6.25 30.82 -2.87
N TYR A 145 -6.86 29.63 -2.93
CA TYR A 145 -6.23 28.38 -3.36
C TYR A 145 -6.96 27.78 -4.58
N ALA A 146 -7.28 28.63 -5.56
CA ALA A 146 -7.89 28.20 -6.81
C ALA A 146 -7.08 27.10 -7.50
N LEU A 147 -7.78 26.07 -7.97
CA LEU A 147 -7.19 25.00 -8.78
C LEU A 147 -6.86 25.52 -10.17
N ILE A 148 -5.60 25.39 -10.57
CA ILE A 148 -5.04 25.82 -11.85
C ILE A 148 -4.86 24.59 -12.75
N GLN A 149 -5.45 24.62 -13.95
CA GLN A 149 -5.28 23.56 -14.93
C GLN A 149 -3.81 23.49 -15.40
N GLY A 150 -3.27 22.28 -15.54
CA GLY A 150 -1.88 22.02 -15.90
C GLY A 150 -0.91 22.09 -14.71
N GLN A 151 -1.37 22.48 -13.51
CA GLN A 151 -0.59 22.46 -12.27
C GLN A 151 -1.25 21.60 -11.20
N ASP A 152 -2.51 21.90 -10.88
CA ASP A 152 -3.27 21.27 -9.80
C ASP A 152 -4.17 20.14 -10.32
N TYR A 153 -4.63 20.26 -11.55
CA TYR A 153 -5.41 19.24 -12.22
C TYR A 153 -5.20 19.28 -13.72
N ASP A 154 -5.49 18.18 -14.38
CA ASP A 154 -5.46 18.11 -15.84
C ASP A 154 -6.49 17.10 -16.36
N VAL A 155 -6.79 17.17 -17.66
CA VAL A 155 -7.62 16.20 -18.37
C VAL A 155 -6.74 15.48 -19.38
N PHE A 156 -6.53 14.20 -19.13
CA PHE A 156 -5.62 13.41 -19.94
C PHE A 156 -6.31 12.94 -21.22
N ALA A 157 -5.73 13.29 -22.38
CA ALA A 157 -6.35 13.04 -23.68
C ALA A 157 -6.53 11.55 -24.01
N ASP A 158 -5.70 10.68 -23.40
CA ASP A 158 -5.72 9.23 -23.58
C ASP A 158 -6.98 8.55 -23.04
N ASP A 159 -7.60 9.09 -21.99
CA ASP A 159 -8.84 8.53 -21.42
C ASP A 159 -9.97 9.57 -21.24
N GLY A 160 -9.70 10.85 -21.51
CA GLY A 160 -10.62 11.96 -21.30
C GLY A 160 -10.96 12.22 -19.83
N ARG A 161 -10.22 11.63 -18.88
CA ARG A 161 -10.53 11.72 -17.45
C ARG A 161 -9.75 12.83 -16.79
N ARG A 162 -10.35 13.38 -15.73
CA ARG A 162 -9.71 14.38 -14.88
C ARG A 162 -8.79 13.71 -13.86
N TYR A 163 -7.59 14.25 -13.74
CA TYR A 163 -6.61 13.89 -12.75
C TYR A 163 -6.24 15.12 -11.93
N TYR A 164 -5.80 14.89 -10.69
CA TYR A 164 -5.34 15.96 -9.80
C TYR A 164 -3.93 15.66 -9.35
N SER A 165 -3.09 16.70 -9.32
CA SER A 165 -1.75 16.60 -8.75
C SER A 165 -1.83 16.50 -7.23
N LEU A 166 -0.72 16.18 -6.57
CA LEU A 166 -0.66 16.17 -5.10
C LEU A 166 -1.03 17.53 -4.50
N GLU A 167 -0.59 18.63 -5.13
CA GLU A 167 -0.96 19.99 -4.74
C GLU A 167 -2.47 20.25 -4.97
N GLY A 168 -3.03 19.80 -6.09
CA GLY A 168 -4.48 19.90 -6.31
C GLY A 168 -5.30 19.13 -5.29
N ILE A 169 -4.81 17.97 -4.83
CA ILE A 169 -5.44 17.19 -3.75
C ILE A 169 -5.36 17.95 -2.42
N TYR A 170 -4.23 18.58 -2.13
CA TYR A 170 -4.08 19.45 -0.96
C TYR A 170 -5.07 20.63 -1.01
N LYS A 171 -5.19 21.34 -2.12
CA LYS A 171 -6.17 22.44 -2.29
C LYS A 171 -7.62 21.96 -2.14
N LEU A 172 -7.96 20.81 -2.71
CA LEU A 172 -9.27 20.18 -2.50
C LEU A 172 -9.53 19.86 -1.02
N SER A 173 -8.51 19.42 -0.28
CA SER A 173 -8.61 19.14 1.15
C SER A 173 -9.01 20.39 1.95
N LEU A 174 -8.48 21.56 1.58
CA LEU A 174 -8.81 22.86 2.18
C LEU A 174 -10.27 23.24 1.91
N ALA A 175 -10.72 23.12 0.66
CA ALA A 175 -12.13 23.35 0.30
C ALA A 175 -13.08 22.43 1.09
N PHE A 176 -12.77 21.13 1.17
CA PHE A 176 -13.57 20.21 1.99
C PHE A 176 -13.58 20.61 3.47
N ASN A 177 -12.44 21.07 4.01
CA ASN A 177 -12.34 21.48 5.40
C ASN A 177 -13.19 22.73 5.70
N GLU A 178 -13.36 23.62 4.75
CA GLU A 178 -14.23 24.79 4.85
C GLU A 178 -15.72 24.44 4.70
N CYS A 179 -16.08 23.66 3.68
CA CYS A 179 -17.47 23.42 3.34
C CYS A 179 -18.14 22.28 4.15
N GLN A 180 -17.38 21.43 4.83
CA GLN A 180 -17.92 20.28 5.55
C GLN A 180 -18.45 20.66 6.93
N SER A 181 -19.73 20.37 7.18
CA SER A 181 -20.37 20.62 8.49
C SER A 181 -20.06 19.54 9.52
N LYS A 182 -19.89 18.28 9.10
CA LYS A 182 -19.63 17.16 10.02
C LYS A 182 -18.16 17.12 10.44
N ARG A 183 -17.89 17.33 11.73
CA ARG A 183 -16.53 17.35 12.32
C ARG A 183 -15.64 16.18 11.89
N ASN A 184 -16.11 14.93 12.00
CA ASN A 184 -15.31 13.76 11.61
C ASN A 184 -14.95 13.75 10.12
N ARG A 185 -15.83 14.27 9.25
CA ARG A 185 -15.59 14.37 7.80
C ARG A 185 -14.64 15.52 7.48
N LYS A 186 -14.75 16.63 8.22
CA LYS A 186 -13.83 17.77 8.12
C LYS A 186 -12.40 17.34 8.49
N GLU A 187 -12.24 16.66 9.63
CA GLU A 187 -10.95 16.12 10.08
C GLU A 187 -10.39 15.09 9.08
N TRP A 188 -11.21 14.16 8.56
CA TRP A 188 -10.79 13.22 7.51
C TRP A 188 -10.31 13.91 6.25
N CYS A 189 -11.11 14.81 5.68
CA CYS A 189 -10.76 15.45 4.42
C CYS A 189 -9.53 16.34 4.55
N LYS A 190 -9.38 17.06 5.68
CA LYS A 190 -8.17 17.84 5.95
C LYS A 190 -6.93 16.94 5.95
N GLU A 191 -6.97 15.83 6.69
CA GLU A 191 -5.82 14.92 6.79
C GLU A 191 -5.49 14.20 5.49
N VAL A 192 -6.45 14.02 4.57
CA VAL A 192 -6.14 13.51 3.22
C VAL A 192 -5.11 14.40 2.53
N GLY A 193 -5.24 15.73 2.63
CA GLY A 193 -4.26 16.65 2.05
C GLY A 193 -2.87 16.56 2.68
N GLU A 194 -2.79 16.20 3.97
CA GLU A 194 -1.52 16.06 4.69
C GLU A 194 -0.85 14.69 4.46
N VAL A 195 -1.63 13.65 4.18
CA VAL A 195 -1.16 12.25 4.14
C VAL A 195 -0.89 11.76 2.72
N VAL A 196 -1.60 12.26 1.71
CA VAL A 196 -1.52 11.72 0.35
C VAL A 196 -0.11 11.84 -0.22
N GLU A 197 0.54 12.99 -0.11
CA GLU A 197 1.88 13.18 -0.64
C GLU A 197 2.92 12.21 -0.06
N PRO A 198 3.15 12.14 1.27
CA PRO A 198 4.14 11.22 1.82
C PRO A 198 3.80 9.76 1.52
N GLN A 199 2.50 9.40 1.52
CA GLN A 199 2.09 8.03 1.18
C GLN A 199 2.34 7.70 -0.30
N VAL A 200 2.14 8.65 -1.22
CA VAL A 200 2.46 8.46 -2.65
C VAL A 200 3.97 8.32 -2.84
N GLN A 201 4.78 9.11 -2.15
CA GLN A 201 6.24 8.98 -2.19
C GLN A 201 6.71 7.61 -1.71
N ASP A 202 6.14 7.09 -0.61
CA ASP A 202 6.40 5.74 -0.12
C ASP A 202 6.03 4.67 -1.15
N ILE A 203 4.86 4.80 -1.79
CA ILE A 203 4.39 3.90 -2.86
C ILE A 203 5.37 3.90 -4.04
N VAL A 204 5.77 5.08 -4.52
CA VAL A 204 6.70 5.23 -5.64
C VAL A 204 8.06 4.60 -5.31
N SER A 205 8.57 4.83 -4.10
CA SER A 205 9.80 4.20 -3.62
C SER A 205 9.72 2.67 -3.62
N GLN A 206 8.57 2.10 -3.28
CA GLN A 206 8.37 0.64 -3.33
C GLN A 206 8.31 0.12 -4.77
N ILE A 207 7.66 0.85 -5.69
CA ILE A 207 7.65 0.49 -7.11
C ILE A 207 9.08 0.52 -7.68
N GLU A 208 9.87 1.54 -7.35
CA GLU A 208 11.29 1.63 -7.72
C GLU A 208 12.13 0.47 -7.18
N LYS A 209 11.94 0.12 -5.90
CA LYS A 209 12.64 -1.01 -5.27
C LYS A 209 12.28 -2.32 -5.95
N ARG A 210 11.00 -2.51 -6.30
CA ARG A 210 10.54 -3.68 -7.04
C ARG A 210 11.19 -3.77 -8.42
N GLU A 211 11.23 -2.68 -9.19
CA GLU A 211 11.87 -2.70 -10.52
C GLU A 211 13.37 -3.05 -10.42
N LYS A 212 14.07 -2.51 -9.42
CA LYS A 212 15.47 -2.89 -9.13
C LYS A 212 15.60 -4.37 -8.75
N SER A 213 14.66 -4.91 -7.96
CA SER A 213 14.60 -6.33 -7.60
C SER A 213 14.40 -7.21 -8.84
N ILE A 214 13.45 -6.85 -9.72
CA ILE A 214 13.18 -7.55 -10.98
C ILE A 214 14.44 -7.59 -11.84
N GLN A 215 15.10 -6.43 -12.07
CA GLN A 215 16.31 -6.37 -12.87
C GLN A 215 17.44 -7.24 -12.27
N LYS A 216 17.62 -7.19 -10.94
CA LYS A 216 18.59 -8.04 -10.24
C LYS A 216 18.29 -9.54 -10.43
N SER A 217 17.03 -9.95 -10.34
CA SER A 217 16.63 -11.35 -10.57
C SER A 217 16.81 -11.78 -12.02
N MET A 218 16.56 -10.89 -12.99
CA MET A 218 16.86 -11.13 -14.41
C MET A 218 18.36 -11.34 -14.64
N ASP A 219 19.22 -10.54 -14.00
CA ASP A 219 20.67 -10.70 -14.10
C ASP A 219 21.17 -11.96 -13.38
N ASN A 220 20.57 -12.32 -12.24
CA ASN A 220 20.85 -13.56 -11.55
C ASN A 220 20.49 -14.78 -12.40
N ALA A 221 19.31 -14.80 -13.03
CA ALA A 221 18.90 -15.86 -13.94
C ALA A 221 19.89 -16.04 -15.10
N LYS A 222 20.32 -14.93 -15.74
CA LYS A 222 21.38 -14.96 -16.77
C LYS A 222 22.70 -15.52 -16.25
N ARG A 223 23.06 -15.24 -15.00
CA ARG A 223 24.28 -15.77 -14.36
C ARG A 223 24.15 -17.25 -14.03
N ARG A 224 23.03 -17.69 -13.43
CA ARG A 224 22.69 -19.09 -13.17
C ARG A 224 22.80 -19.92 -14.45
N ASP A 225 22.26 -19.38 -15.53
CA ASP A 225 22.22 -19.98 -16.87
C ASP A 225 23.54 -19.80 -17.64
N ARG A 226 24.60 -19.29 -16.98
CA ARG A 226 25.96 -19.09 -17.53
C ARG A 226 26.02 -18.25 -18.81
N LYS A 227 25.09 -17.32 -18.98
CA LYS A 227 24.86 -16.53 -20.19
C LYS A 227 24.67 -17.42 -21.43
N THR A 228 23.81 -18.44 -21.30
CA THR A 228 23.52 -19.42 -22.36
C THR A 228 22.01 -19.48 -22.55
N CYS A 229 21.55 -19.54 -23.81
CA CYS A 229 20.16 -19.82 -24.11
C CYS A 229 19.81 -21.23 -23.61
N GLN A 230 18.83 -21.36 -22.72
CA GLN A 230 18.47 -22.66 -22.14
C GLN A 230 17.69 -23.57 -23.10
N VAL A 231 17.16 -23.02 -24.19
CA VAL A 231 16.45 -23.79 -25.23
C VAL A 231 17.41 -24.34 -26.28
N THR A 232 18.33 -23.51 -26.78
CA THR A 232 19.26 -23.88 -27.86
C THR A 232 20.66 -24.29 -27.38
N GLU A 233 20.95 -24.10 -26.09
CA GLU A 233 22.28 -24.28 -25.47
C GLU A 233 23.39 -23.40 -26.08
N GLN A 234 23.02 -22.45 -26.93
CA GLN A 234 23.97 -21.53 -27.55
C GLN A 234 24.36 -20.40 -26.61
N LYS A 235 25.62 -19.98 -26.72
CA LYS A 235 26.20 -18.87 -25.97
C LYS A 235 26.76 -17.83 -26.93
N PRO A 236 26.47 -16.52 -26.71
CA PRO A 236 27.07 -15.46 -27.51
C PRO A 236 28.60 -15.50 -27.42
N ASN A 237 29.25 -15.34 -28.56
CA ASN A 237 30.71 -15.33 -28.68
C ASN A 237 31.17 -14.21 -29.62
N LYS A 238 32.48 -14.16 -29.91
CA LYS A 238 33.07 -13.09 -30.74
C LYS A 238 32.59 -13.10 -32.19
N VAL A 239 32.20 -14.26 -32.71
CA VAL A 239 31.75 -14.47 -34.09
C VAL A 239 30.23 -14.35 -34.18
N ASP A 240 29.52 -14.99 -33.25
CA ASP A 240 28.06 -15.00 -33.18
C ASP A 240 27.60 -14.30 -31.89
N ASN A 241 27.45 -12.98 -31.98
CA ASN A 241 27.19 -12.08 -30.85
C ASN A 241 25.69 -11.73 -30.73
N PHE A 242 24.85 -12.74 -30.56
CA PHE A 242 23.42 -12.54 -30.35
C PHE A 242 23.08 -12.08 -28.92
N LYS A 243 21.91 -11.47 -28.75
CA LYS A 243 21.44 -10.96 -27.46
C LYS A 243 20.70 -12.04 -26.66
N LEU A 244 20.85 -11.98 -25.33
CA LEU A 244 20.13 -12.82 -24.38
C LEU A 244 19.11 -12.01 -23.58
N ALA A 245 17.90 -12.55 -23.49
CA ALA A 245 16.83 -12.06 -22.64
C ALA A 245 16.63 -13.00 -21.44
N ALA A 246 16.22 -12.43 -20.29
CA ALA A 246 15.62 -13.21 -19.22
C ALA A 246 14.11 -13.15 -19.44
N HIS A 247 13.50 -14.28 -19.72
CA HIS A 247 12.09 -14.42 -20.01
C HIS A 247 11.33 -14.84 -18.74
N HIS A 248 10.22 -14.17 -18.46
CA HIS A 248 9.29 -14.53 -17.39
C HIS A 248 8.36 -15.66 -17.83
N LEU A 249 8.44 -16.82 -17.19
CA LEU A 249 7.60 -17.98 -17.49
C LEU A 249 6.12 -17.67 -17.26
N TYR A 250 5.80 -17.06 -16.12
CA TYR A 250 4.55 -16.34 -15.89
C TYR A 250 4.78 -14.84 -16.16
N SER A 251 4.04 -14.28 -17.10
CA SER A 251 4.14 -12.88 -17.52
C SER A 251 4.19 -11.91 -16.34
N ARG A 252 5.19 -11.02 -16.31
CA ARG A 252 5.34 -10.00 -15.24
C ARG A 252 4.16 -9.01 -15.14
N ASN A 253 3.39 -8.86 -16.22
CA ASN A 253 2.25 -7.94 -16.25
C ASN A 253 1.03 -8.55 -15.58
N GLU A 254 0.83 -9.85 -15.77
CA GLU A 254 -0.34 -10.60 -15.25
C GLU A 254 -0.05 -11.22 -13.87
N TYR A 255 1.20 -11.56 -13.61
CA TYR A 255 1.68 -12.16 -12.37
C TYR A 255 2.78 -11.29 -11.75
N PRO A 256 2.47 -10.04 -11.37
CA PRO A 256 3.46 -9.06 -10.91
C PRO A 256 4.19 -9.46 -9.63
N HIS A 257 3.59 -10.32 -8.80
CA HIS A 257 4.17 -10.92 -7.59
C HIS A 257 5.23 -11.99 -7.87
N LEU A 258 5.34 -12.47 -9.10
CA LEU A 258 6.38 -13.42 -9.53
C LEU A 258 7.49 -12.75 -10.33
N ALA A 259 7.40 -11.44 -10.55
CA ALA A 259 8.28 -10.73 -11.50
C ALA A 259 9.75 -10.73 -11.06
N ASP A 260 10.04 -10.78 -9.76
CA ASP A 260 11.39 -10.86 -9.20
C ASP A 260 11.75 -12.24 -8.63
N VAL A 261 10.91 -13.26 -8.87
CA VAL A 261 11.18 -14.65 -8.47
C VAL A 261 12.09 -15.30 -9.51
N GLU A 262 13.32 -15.67 -9.13
CA GLU A 262 14.31 -16.23 -10.05
C GLU A 262 13.87 -17.54 -10.72
N ASN A 263 13.07 -18.36 -10.03
CA ASN A 263 12.49 -19.59 -10.59
C ASN A 263 11.43 -19.32 -11.67
N ASN A 264 10.88 -18.11 -11.72
CA ASN A 264 9.98 -17.67 -12.78
C ASN A 264 10.75 -17.13 -14.01
N LEU A 265 12.08 -17.20 -14.01
CA LEU A 265 12.93 -16.64 -15.07
C LEU A 265 13.74 -17.72 -15.77
N ILE A 266 13.86 -17.60 -17.10
CA ILE A 266 14.71 -18.44 -17.94
C ILE A 266 15.47 -17.61 -18.96
N THR A 267 16.75 -17.93 -19.18
CA THR A 267 17.58 -17.20 -20.17
C THR A 267 17.37 -17.75 -21.57
N LEU A 268 16.98 -16.89 -22.51
CA LEU A 268 16.73 -17.23 -23.91
C LEU A 268 17.56 -16.34 -24.84
N SER A 269 17.90 -16.84 -26.03
CA SER A 269 18.27 -15.95 -27.13
C SER A 269 17.06 -15.11 -27.54
N CYS A 270 17.30 -13.88 -28.02
CA CYS A 270 16.21 -13.02 -28.47
C CYS A 270 15.36 -13.67 -29.58
N ASP A 271 15.97 -14.47 -30.47
CA ASP A 271 15.25 -15.18 -31.53
C ASP A 271 14.28 -16.24 -30.98
N VAL A 272 14.69 -17.00 -29.97
CA VAL A 272 13.81 -17.98 -29.30
C VAL A 272 12.68 -17.26 -28.56
N HIS A 273 13.02 -16.18 -27.86
CA HIS A 273 12.05 -15.35 -27.15
C HIS A 273 11.01 -14.74 -28.10
N GLU A 274 11.45 -14.22 -29.24
CA GLU A 274 10.58 -13.66 -30.26
C GLU A 274 9.72 -14.73 -30.91
N ARG A 275 10.29 -15.89 -31.25
CA ARG A 275 9.53 -17.03 -31.78
C ARG A 275 8.45 -17.49 -30.80
N PHE A 276 8.75 -17.53 -29.51
CA PHE A 276 7.76 -17.87 -28.50
C PHE A 276 6.60 -16.88 -28.52
N HIS A 277 6.86 -15.57 -28.39
CA HIS A 277 5.77 -14.59 -28.33
C HIS A 277 5.06 -14.38 -29.67
N GLN A 278 5.78 -14.21 -30.78
CA GLN A 278 5.18 -13.91 -32.07
C GLN A 278 4.53 -15.13 -32.71
N THR A 279 5.23 -16.27 -32.74
CA THR A 279 4.77 -17.45 -33.47
C THR A 279 3.89 -18.36 -32.62
N HIS A 280 4.22 -18.57 -31.34
CA HIS A 280 3.46 -19.49 -30.49
C HIS A 280 2.32 -18.80 -29.73
N MET A 281 2.58 -17.66 -29.07
CA MET A 281 1.54 -16.91 -28.35
C MET A 281 0.62 -16.10 -29.28
N GLY A 282 1.09 -15.75 -30.48
CA GLY A 282 0.36 -14.89 -31.42
C GLY A 282 0.40 -13.41 -31.02
N GLY A 283 1.52 -12.96 -30.44
CA GLY A 283 1.82 -11.57 -30.09
C GLY A 283 2.23 -11.37 -28.63
N TYR A 284 2.91 -10.26 -28.36
CA TYR A 284 3.38 -9.88 -27.01
C TYR A 284 2.27 -9.42 -26.05
N ASN A 285 1.07 -9.15 -26.56
CA ASN A 285 -0.05 -8.66 -25.77
C ASN A 285 -0.77 -9.76 -24.98
N LYS A 286 -0.49 -11.03 -25.27
CA LYS A 286 -1.08 -12.15 -24.53
C LYS A 286 -0.19 -12.51 -23.34
N PRO A 287 -0.76 -12.57 -22.12
CA PRO A 287 0.01 -13.03 -20.97
C PRO A 287 0.40 -14.49 -21.17
N CYS A 288 1.68 -14.80 -20.99
CA CYS A 288 2.19 -16.16 -21.03
C CYS A 288 2.21 -16.78 -19.63
N THR A 289 2.07 -18.10 -19.61
CA THR A 289 2.25 -18.97 -18.45
C THR A 289 3.36 -19.98 -18.70
N ILE A 290 3.82 -20.63 -17.62
CA ILE A 290 4.81 -21.69 -17.75
C ILE A 290 4.31 -22.86 -18.62
N ASP A 291 3.00 -23.11 -18.64
CA ASP A 291 2.41 -24.15 -19.48
C ASP A 291 2.50 -23.81 -20.96
N ASP A 292 2.30 -22.55 -21.33
CA ASP A 292 2.52 -22.08 -22.71
C ASP A 292 3.97 -22.30 -23.13
N PHE A 293 4.93 -22.01 -22.23
CA PHE A 293 6.34 -22.19 -22.52
C PHE A 293 6.73 -23.68 -22.60
N ILE A 294 6.15 -24.55 -21.75
CA ILE A 294 6.33 -26.01 -21.85
C ILE A 294 5.81 -26.52 -23.21
N ASN A 295 4.60 -26.11 -23.60
CA ASN A 295 3.99 -26.49 -24.88
C ASN A 295 4.85 -26.02 -26.07
N PHE A 296 5.43 -24.83 -25.98
CA PHE A 296 6.37 -24.33 -26.99
C PHE A 296 7.62 -25.20 -27.10
N VAL A 297 8.26 -25.54 -25.99
CA VAL A 297 9.46 -26.39 -25.98
C VAL A 297 9.14 -27.79 -26.50
N GLU A 298 8.06 -28.42 -26.04
CA GLU A 298 7.65 -29.76 -26.48
C GLU A 298 7.33 -29.78 -27.99
N LYS A 299 6.75 -28.70 -28.53
CA LYS A 299 6.40 -28.60 -29.96
C LYS A 299 7.61 -28.34 -30.87
N TYR A 300 8.49 -27.41 -30.50
CA TYR A 300 9.55 -26.91 -31.40
C TYR A 300 10.94 -27.45 -31.07
N TYR A 301 11.14 -28.01 -29.87
CA TYR A 301 12.40 -28.55 -29.37
C TYR A 301 12.17 -29.89 -28.65
N PRO A 302 11.51 -30.89 -29.28
CA PRO A 302 11.04 -32.12 -28.63
C PRO A 302 12.16 -32.99 -28.03
N THR A 303 13.40 -32.82 -28.50
CA THR A 303 14.57 -33.53 -27.97
C THR A 303 15.09 -32.94 -26.66
N ASN A 304 14.65 -31.74 -26.26
CA ASN A 304 15.12 -31.05 -25.05
C ASN A 304 14.34 -31.50 -23.80
N THR A 305 14.35 -32.81 -23.52
CA THR A 305 13.61 -33.43 -22.41
C THR A 305 14.07 -32.92 -21.05
N LYS A 306 15.36 -32.63 -20.88
CA LYS A 306 15.92 -32.06 -19.64
C LYS A 306 15.30 -30.71 -19.30
N LEU A 307 15.13 -29.83 -20.30
CA LEU A 307 14.49 -28.53 -20.10
C LEU A 307 13.02 -28.70 -19.69
N VAL A 308 12.29 -29.60 -20.35
CA VAL A 308 10.88 -29.87 -20.01
C VAL A 308 10.74 -30.36 -18.56
N ILE A 309 11.63 -31.26 -18.11
CA ILE A 309 11.66 -31.71 -16.71
C ILE A 309 11.92 -30.55 -15.76
N TRP A 310 12.89 -29.68 -16.08
CA TRP A 310 13.21 -28.49 -15.28
C TRP A 310 12.04 -27.50 -15.21
N LEU A 311 11.33 -27.27 -16.32
CA LEU A 311 10.14 -26.41 -16.36
C LEU A 311 9.01 -26.98 -15.50
N LYS A 312 8.78 -28.29 -15.55
CA LYS A 312 7.79 -28.97 -14.70
C LYS A 312 8.15 -28.86 -13.22
N ASP A 313 9.43 -28.98 -12.86
CA ASP A 313 9.92 -28.73 -11.49
C ASP A 313 9.69 -27.26 -11.05
N GLN A 314 9.94 -26.28 -11.93
CA GLN A 314 9.68 -24.88 -11.61
C GLN A 314 8.18 -24.63 -11.43
N LYS A 315 7.32 -25.24 -12.25
CA LYS A 315 5.86 -25.17 -12.09
C LYS A 315 5.43 -25.66 -10.71
N LEU A 316 5.97 -26.78 -10.24
CA LEU A 316 5.67 -27.32 -8.90
C LEU A 316 6.12 -26.37 -7.79
N LYS A 317 7.31 -25.77 -7.91
CA LYS A 317 7.86 -24.82 -6.92
C LYS A 317 7.09 -23.51 -6.88
N LEU A 318 6.66 -23.02 -8.03
CA LEU A 318 5.85 -21.81 -8.13
C LEU A 318 4.42 -22.10 -7.64
N GLY A 319 3.90 -23.31 -7.80
CA GLY A 319 2.56 -23.67 -7.35
C GLY A 319 1.46 -23.10 -8.25
N ASN A 320 0.22 -23.13 -7.76
CA ASN A 320 -0.94 -22.67 -8.55
C ASN A 320 -1.06 -21.15 -8.47
N GLN A 321 -0.76 -20.49 -9.59
CA GLN A 321 -0.74 -19.04 -9.69
C GLN A 321 -2.07 -18.52 -10.22
N GLN A 322 -2.56 -17.45 -9.60
CA GLN A 322 -3.73 -16.69 -10.09
C GLN A 322 -3.25 -15.37 -10.68
N PRO A 323 -3.84 -14.94 -11.81
CA PRO A 323 -3.55 -13.64 -12.40
C PRO A 323 -4.05 -12.51 -11.48
N GLU A 324 -3.36 -11.38 -11.51
CA GLU A 324 -3.83 -10.13 -10.90
C GLU A 324 -4.98 -9.54 -11.75
N ASP A 325 -5.97 -8.91 -11.12
CA ASP A 325 -7.05 -8.24 -11.86
C ASP A 325 -6.52 -7.01 -12.62
N GLY A 326 -6.30 -7.19 -13.92
CA GLY A 326 -5.83 -6.13 -14.82
C GLY A 326 -6.78 -4.91 -14.94
N ARG A 327 -8.05 -5.01 -14.50
CA ARG A 327 -8.98 -3.86 -14.54
C ARG A 327 -8.71 -2.86 -13.42
N LYS A 328 -8.21 -3.32 -12.27
CA LYS A 328 -7.86 -2.48 -11.12
C LYS A 328 -6.62 -3.06 -10.44
N PRO A 329 -5.43 -2.94 -11.07
CA PRO A 329 -4.22 -3.47 -10.51
C PRO A 329 -3.90 -2.79 -9.18
N HIS A 330 -3.38 -3.54 -8.21
CA HIS A 330 -2.87 -2.96 -6.98
C HIS A 330 -1.79 -1.90 -7.29
N VAL A 331 -1.78 -0.77 -6.56
CA VAL A 331 -0.89 0.36 -6.86
C VAL A 331 0.60 -0.02 -6.87
N LEU A 332 1.01 -0.95 -6.00
CA LEU A 332 2.40 -1.44 -5.94
C LEU A 332 2.82 -2.26 -7.16
N TYR A 333 1.86 -2.68 -7.98
CA TYR A 333 2.11 -3.42 -9.22
C TYR A 333 2.07 -2.57 -10.47
N LEU A 334 1.88 -1.24 -10.32
CA LEU A 334 1.98 -0.32 -11.45
C LEU A 334 3.35 -0.43 -12.15
N PRO A 335 3.38 -0.36 -13.49
CA PRO A 335 4.62 -0.29 -14.24
C PRO A 335 5.48 0.89 -13.79
N PHE A 336 6.80 0.68 -13.64
CA PHE A 336 7.72 1.72 -13.19
C PHE A 336 7.69 2.97 -14.08
N ASN A 337 7.54 2.81 -15.40
CA ASN A 337 7.45 3.93 -16.34
C ASN A 337 6.22 4.83 -16.13
N ARG A 338 5.20 4.39 -15.39
CA ARG A 338 4.08 5.26 -14.99
C ARG A 338 4.49 6.24 -13.90
N VAL A 339 5.51 5.93 -13.10
CA VAL A 339 5.89 6.71 -11.91
C VAL A 339 7.33 7.23 -11.94
N SER A 340 8.13 6.83 -12.92
CA SER A 340 9.53 7.24 -13.12
C SER A 340 9.66 8.64 -13.69
#